data_AF-A0AAE1VZB5-F1
#
_entry.id   AF-A0AAE1VZB5-F1
#
_cell.length_a   1.000
_cell.length_b   1.000
_cell.length_c   1.000
_cell.angle_alpha   90.00
_cell.angle_beta   90.00
_cell.angle_gamma   90.00
#
_symmetry.space_group_name_H-M   'P 1'
#
loop_
_entity.id
_entity.type
_entity.pdbx_description
1 polymer ?
#
loop_
_entity_poly.entity_id
_entity_poly.type
_entity_poly.pdbx_seq_one_letter_code
_entity_poly.pdbx_strand_id
1 'polypeptide(L)' 'MRMAELIPSLKMSDDTHIITEEEANSLSRPITSDDIKNAIFDIEEDRAPGPDGFSSGFFKAAWPVVGAEVTAAVMCYYFN' A
#
# COMPACT_ATOMS: atom_id res chain seq x y z
N MET A 1 -33.47 -23.46 18.91
CA MET A 1 -32.93 -22.10 18.99
C MET A 1 -31.67 -22.13 19.85
N ARG A 2 -30.49 -22.11 19.22
CA ARG A 2 -29.20 -21.82 19.87
C ARG A 2 -28.43 -20.94 18.89
N MET A 3 -28.35 -19.66 19.20
CA MET A 3 -27.64 -18.62 18.45
C MET A 3 -26.56 -18.04 19.37
N ALA A 4 -25.48 -18.78 19.56
CA ALA A 4 -24.19 -18.26 20.03
C ALA A 4 -23.17 -19.39 19.91
N GLU A 5 -21.93 -19.01 19.57
CA GLU A 5 -20.72 -19.85 19.58
C GLU A 5 -20.42 -20.64 18.29
N LEU A 6 -20.26 -19.92 17.18
CA LEU A 6 -19.63 -20.44 15.96
C LEU A 6 -18.35 -19.64 15.64
N ILE A 7 -17.30 -19.80 16.46
CA ILE A 7 -15.89 -19.93 16.00
C ILE A 7 -15.08 -20.70 17.09
N PRO A 8 -14.93 -22.03 17.00
CA PRO A 8 -13.99 -22.75 17.85
C PRO A 8 -12.55 -22.39 17.45
N SER A 9 -11.93 -21.51 18.24
CA SER A 9 -10.48 -21.44 18.49
C SER A 9 -9.55 -21.58 17.26
N LEU A 10 -9.32 -20.47 16.55
CA LEU A 10 -7.98 -20.21 16.03
C LEU A 10 -7.08 -20.03 17.26
N LYS A 11 -6.33 -21.08 17.64
CA LYS A 11 -5.22 -20.90 18.58
C LYS A 11 -4.16 -20.08 17.86
N MET A 12 -4.22 -18.76 18.05
CA MET A 12 -3.13 -17.86 17.73
C MET A 12 -1.91 -18.38 18.50
N SER A 13 -0.83 -18.72 17.80
CA SER A 13 0.43 -19.11 18.44
C SER A 13 0.89 -17.98 19.37
N ASP A 14 1.62 -18.31 20.44
CA ASP A 14 2.13 -17.29 21.39
C ASP A 14 3.01 -16.22 20.71
N ASP A 15 3.50 -16.48 19.49
CA ASP A 15 4.25 -15.54 18.64
C ASP A 15 3.36 -14.65 17.73
N THR A 16 2.03 -14.65 17.91
CA THR A 16 1.13 -13.88 17.05
C THR A 16 1.06 -12.42 17.51
N HIS A 17 1.62 -11.50 16.72
CA HIS A 17 1.40 -10.06 16.92
C HIS A 17 -0.07 -9.73 16.65
N ILE A 18 -0.78 -9.28 17.69
CA ILE A 18 -2.13 -8.73 17.56
C ILE A 18 -1.98 -7.23 17.36
N ILE A 19 -2.40 -6.74 16.19
CA ILE A 19 -2.37 -5.31 15.93
C ILE A 19 -3.28 -4.57 16.91
N THR A 20 -2.78 -3.44 17.42
CA THR A 20 -3.52 -2.48 18.21
C THR A 20 -4.62 -1.82 17.38
N GLU A 21 -5.60 -1.22 18.05
CA GLU A 21 -6.63 -0.43 17.38
C GLU A 21 -6.01 0.74 16.59
N GLU A 22 -4.92 1.33 17.10
CA GLU A 22 -4.17 2.38 16.41
C GLU A 22 -3.55 1.88 15.10
N GLU A 23 -2.88 0.72 15.11
CA GLU A 23 -2.34 0.09 13.91
C GLU A 23 -3.45 -0.24 12.91
N ALA A 24 -4.58 -0.78 13.38
CA ALA A 24 -5.73 -1.08 12.52
C ALA A 24 -6.30 0.19 11.86
N ASN A 25 -6.41 1.28 12.62
CA ASN A 25 -6.85 2.58 12.11
C ASN A 25 -5.84 3.17 11.10
N SER A 26 -4.54 3.01 11.37
CA SER A 26 -3.47 3.46 10.47
C SER A 26 -3.49 2.70 9.14
N LEU A 27 -3.73 1.39 9.15
CA LEU A 27 -3.82 0.55 7.95
C LEU A 27 -5.09 0.80 7.12
N SER A 28 -6.15 1.30 7.75
CA SER A 28 -7.43 1.59 7.09
C SER A 28 -7.61 3.05 6.67
N ARG A 29 -6.61 3.91 6.91
CA ARG A 29 -6.68 5.31 6.52
C ARG A 29 -6.68 5.48 4.99
N PRO A 30 -7.26 6.58 4.47
CA PRO A 30 -7.16 6.91 3.05
C PRO A 30 -5.70 7.06 2.57
N ILE A 31 -5.46 6.62 1.33
CA ILE A 31 -4.19 6.83 0.62
C ILE A 31 -3.98 8.32 0.40
N THR A 32 -2.74 8.79 0.62
CA THR A 32 -2.33 10.18 0.38
C THR A 32 -1.37 10.28 -0.80
N SER A 33 -1.15 11.50 -1.32
CA SER A 33 -0.15 11.74 -2.37
C SER A 33 1.27 11.39 -1.90
N ASP A 34 1.56 11.59 -0.61
CA ASP A 34 2.85 11.26 -0.03
C ASP A 34 3.06 9.75 0.04
N ASP A 35 2.02 8.97 0.33
CA ASP A 35 2.11 7.49 0.28
C ASP A 35 2.51 7.01 -1.12
N ILE A 36 1.90 7.59 -2.15
CA ILE A 36 2.16 7.24 -3.56
C ILE A 36 3.60 7.60 -3.94
N LYS A 37 4.03 8.82 -3.58
CA LYS A 37 5.40 9.27 -3.83
C LYS A 37 6.40 8.37 -3.11
N ASN A 38 6.19 8.14 -1.81
CA ASN A 38 7.09 7.33 -1.00
C ASN A 38 7.18 5.91 -1.53
N ALA A 39 6.07 5.29 -1.91
CA ALA A 39 6.05 3.97 -2.52
C ALA A 39 6.91 3.89 -3.80
N ILE A 40 6.88 4.92 -4.65
CA ILE A 40 7.72 4.96 -5.86
C ILE A 40 9.19 5.20 -5.52
N PHE A 41 9.47 6.06 -4.54
CA PHE A 41 10.83 6.41 -4.13
C PHE A 41 11.53 5.30 -3.33
N ASP A 42 10.77 4.40 -2.71
CA ASP A 42 11.26 3.24 -1.96
C ASP A 42 11.75 2.10 -2.87
N ILE A 43 11.34 2.08 -4.14
CA ILE A 43 11.78 1.06 -5.11
C ILE A 43 13.24 1.31 -5.50
N GLU A 44 14.13 0.35 -5.27
CA GLU A 44 15.54 0.43 -5.71
C GLU A 44 15.64 0.72 -7.22
N GLU A 45 16.61 1.55 -7.62
CA GLU A 45 16.74 2.03 -9.01
C GLU A 45 17.28 0.97 -9.98
N ASP A 46 17.97 -0.04 -9.45
CA ASP A 46 18.58 -1.15 -10.18
C ASP A 46 17.60 -2.31 -10.43
N ARG A 47 16.34 -2.18 -9.98
CA ARG A 47 15.25 -3.09 -10.32
C ARG A 47 15.04 -3.08 -11.83
N ALA A 48 14.87 -4.29 -12.38
CA ALA A 48 14.57 -4.48 -13.80
C ALA A 48 13.33 -3.66 -14.22
N PRO A 49 13.34 -3.03 -15.41
CA PRO A 49 12.21 -2.24 -15.89
C PRO A 49 10.99 -3.13 -16.14
N GLY A 50 9.81 -2.50 -16.14
CA GLY A 50 8.59 -3.16 -16.57
C GLY A 50 8.61 -3.50 -18.07
N PRO A 51 7.55 -4.14 -18.59
CA PRO A 51 7.38 -4.37 -20.04
C PRO A 51 7.38 -3.07 -20.88
N ASP A 52 7.19 -1.91 -20.24
CA ASP A 52 7.24 -0.58 -20.83
C ASP A 52 8.68 -0.04 -21.02
N GLY A 53 9.68 -0.69 -20.42
CA GLY A 53 11.08 -0.28 -20.50
C GLY A 53 11.48 0.84 -19.52
N PHE A 54 10.58 1.30 -18.64
CA PHE A 54 10.90 2.33 -17.64
C PHE A 54 11.20 1.70 -16.27
N SER A 55 12.30 2.12 -15.64
CA SER A 55 12.63 1.74 -14.27
C SER A 55 12.04 2.72 -13.25
N SER A 56 12.08 2.35 -11.97
CA SER A 56 11.77 3.27 -10.87
C SER A 56 12.62 4.55 -10.93
N GLY A 57 13.89 4.44 -11.32
CA GLY A 57 14.80 5.57 -11.50
C GLY A 57 14.28 6.62 -12.50
N PHE A 58 13.62 6.19 -13.59
CA PHE A 58 12.97 7.12 -14.52
C PHE A 58 11.87 7.93 -13.83
N PHE A 59 10.95 7.26 -13.11
CA PHE A 59 9.85 7.94 -12.42
C PHE A 59 10.34 8.85 -11.29
N LYS A 60 11.38 8.47 -10.56
CA LYS A 60 12.01 9.33 -9.55
C LYS A 60 12.61 10.59 -10.18
N ALA A 61 13.37 10.44 -11.27
CA ALA A 61 13.99 11.56 -11.97
C ALA A 61 12.95 12.49 -12.64
N ALA A 62 11.90 11.91 -13.22
CA ALA A 62 10.83 12.65 -13.90
C ALA A 62 9.73 13.14 -12.95
N TRP A 63 9.80 12.85 -11.65
CA TRP A 63 8.75 13.17 -10.67
C TRP A 63 8.25 14.64 -10.72
N PRO A 64 9.11 15.67 -10.89
CA PRO A 64 8.64 17.05 -11.02
C PRO A 64 7.72 17.31 -12.22
N VAL A 65 7.76 16.43 -13.23
CA VAL A 65 7.00 16.54 -14.48
C VAL A 65 5.78 15.61 -14.47
N VAL A 66 5.93 14.35 -14.05
CA VAL A 66 4.87 13.32 -14.16
C VAL A 66 4.18 12.98 -12.84
N GLY A 67 4.70 13.48 -11.72
CA GLY A 67 4.25 13.06 -10.38
C GLY A 67 2.80 13.39 -10.09
N ALA A 68 2.29 14.51 -10.64
CA ALA A 68 0.90 14.92 -10.47
C ALA A 68 -0.07 13.97 -11.20
N GLU A 69 0.24 13.63 -12.45
CA GLU A 69 -0.54 12.73 -13.30
C GLU A 69 -0.51 11.29 -12.75
N VAL A 70 0.66 10.83 -12.32
CA VAL A 70 0.81 9.51 -11.68
C VAL A 70 -0.03 9.46 -10.40
N THR A 71 0.05 10.50 -9.56
CA THR A 71 -0.77 10.58 -8.34
C THR A 71 -2.26 10.55 -8.68
N ALA A 72 -2.71 11.36 -9.63
CA ALA A 72 -4.11 11.41 -10.04
C ALA A 72 -4.60 10.06 -10.59
N ALA A 73 -3.79 9.37 -11.40
CA ALA A 73 -4.12 8.06 -11.94
C ALA A 73 -4.27 7.00 -10.84
N VAL A 74 -3.34 6.98 -9.88
CA VAL A 74 -3.40 6.05 -8.74
C VAL A 74 -4.61 6.35 -7.86
N MET A 75 -4.85 7.61 -7.52
CA MET A 75 -6.03 8.00 -6.73
C MET A 75 -7.32 7.60 -7.47
N CYS A 76 -7.41 7.84 -8.77
CA CYS A 76 -8.58 7.43 -9.57
C CYS A 76 -8.81 5.92 -9.50
N TYR A 77 -7.76 5.10 -9.59
CA TYR A 77 -7.87 3.64 -9.52
C TYR A 77 -8.40 3.12 -8.16
N TYR A 78 -8.04 3.76 -7.05
CA TYR A 78 -8.45 3.30 -5.71
C TYR A 78 -9.77 3.91 -5.23
N PHE A 79 -10.22 5.03 -5.79
CA PHE A 79 -11.38 5.79 -5.31
C PHE A 79 -12.56 5.86 -6.30
N ASN A 80 -12.46 5.19 -7.46
CA ASN A 80 -13.53 5.06 -8.46
C ASN A 80 -13.81 3.57 -8.74
#